data_AF-V9R9X9-F1
#
_entry.id   AF-V9R9X9-F1
#
_cell.length_a   1.000
_cell.length_b   1.000
_cell.length_c   1.000
_cell.angle_alpha   90.00
_cell.angle_beta   90.00
_cell.angle_gamma   90.00
#
_symmetry.space_group_name_H-M   'P 1'
#
loop_
_entity.id
_entity.type
_entity.pdbx_description
1 polymer ?
#
loop_
_entity_poly.entity_id
_entity_poly.type
_entity_poly.pdbx_seq_one_letter_code
_entity_poly.pdbx_strand_id
1 'polypeptide(L)'
;MLTQLRNSWQRLRIPSFVRALRQFDLHNTRNIQYPDCKSGRIAWLDFPRSPLVVNGQPTGFNALISSYNRKYKPPEDCDYRKILHKMIFSTFKKISNQNISPPLVDECVTLLNQASLYGASLRILNILTQDMQDRMSLDRTIVPTMNTYGTQIETLSESILTIHHTEQLILRDIETGNPISNISATIHFDMSSDNDAKVTYSNPKISLEIPQDLASRILPPMASLRMANMLVPLSNAFHRIQSLFTGIPFQKIKPYEIMRKSNALTIECKLPHYSCIPVTIPDIANQKEKDKQKQQSQYQTRSTFTPPHSSENKRKLTGNSNKDSQQQQNQPLSVSAKICEPKVQPQKNPKIESRSL
;
A
#
# COMPACT_ATOMS: atom_id res chain seq x y z
N MET A 1 10.43 -12.88 -50.55
CA MET A 1 9.22 -12.01 -50.46
C MET A 1 8.37 -12.27 -49.22
N LEU A 2 8.00 -13.52 -48.88
CA LEU A 2 7.19 -13.83 -47.68
C LEU A 2 7.81 -13.36 -46.35
N THR A 3 9.13 -13.48 -46.18
CA THR A 3 9.87 -12.98 -45.00
C THR A 3 9.87 -11.45 -44.91
N GLN A 4 10.05 -10.75 -46.02
CA GLN A 4 9.98 -9.27 -46.05
C GLN A 4 8.56 -8.76 -45.77
N LEU A 5 7.53 -9.44 -46.27
CA LEU A 5 6.13 -9.11 -45.99
C LEU A 5 5.78 -9.39 -44.52
N ARG A 6 6.22 -10.53 -43.98
CA ARG A 6 6.07 -10.89 -42.55
C ARG A 6 6.76 -9.86 -41.64
N ASN A 7 7.99 -9.47 -41.96
CA ASN A 7 8.75 -8.47 -41.20
C ASN A 7 8.06 -7.08 -41.26
N SER A 8 7.53 -6.71 -42.44
CA SER A 8 6.79 -5.46 -42.61
C SER A 8 5.47 -5.46 -41.83
N TRP A 9 4.73 -6.57 -41.82
CA TRP A 9 3.50 -6.72 -41.05
C TRP A 9 3.75 -6.75 -39.54
N GLN A 10 4.82 -7.41 -39.09
CA GLN A 10 5.23 -7.39 -37.67
C GLN A 10 5.56 -5.96 -37.20
N ARG A 11 6.20 -5.15 -38.06
CA ARG A 11 6.46 -3.72 -37.78
C ARG A 11 5.22 -2.84 -37.73
N LEU A 12 4.07 -3.30 -38.22
CA LEU A 12 2.80 -2.57 -38.15
C LEU A 12 1.93 -3.00 -36.97
N ARG A 13 2.18 -4.18 -36.40
CA ARG A 13 1.44 -4.70 -35.24
C ARG A 13 1.97 -4.12 -33.93
N ILE A 14 1.05 -3.82 -33.02
CA ILE A 14 1.36 -3.45 -31.63
C ILE A 14 2.18 -4.58 -31.00
N PRO A 15 3.36 -4.29 -30.40
CA PRO A 15 4.16 -5.28 -29.71
C PRO A 15 3.36 -6.00 -28.62
N SER A 16 3.69 -7.26 -28.40
CA SER A 16 3.01 -8.10 -27.43
C SER A 16 3.19 -7.57 -26.01
N PHE A 17 4.35 -6.98 -25.68
CA PHE A 17 4.58 -6.39 -24.36
C PHE A 17 3.69 -5.17 -24.09
N VAL A 18 3.39 -4.37 -25.11
CA VAL A 18 2.47 -3.22 -24.99
C VAL A 18 1.03 -3.70 -24.75
N ARG A 19 0.65 -4.83 -25.35
CA ARG A 19 -0.62 -5.49 -25.04
C ARG A 19 -0.61 -6.08 -23.63
N ALA A 20 0.50 -6.65 -23.18
CA ALA A 20 0.67 -7.19 -21.84
C ALA A 20 0.55 -6.11 -20.75
N LEU A 21 1.06 -4.89 -20.98
CA LEU A 21 0.86 -3.75 -20.06
C LEU A 21 -0.62 -3.46 -19.81
N ARG A 22 -1.46 -3.53 -20.86
CA ARG A 22 -2.91 -3.32 -20.73
C ARG A 22 -3.61 -4.46 -19.99
N GLN A 23 -3.06 -5.66 -20.08
CA GLN A 23 -3.60 -6.87 -19.43
C GLN A 23 -3.03 -7.10 -18.03
N PHE A 24 -2.14 -6.22 -17.56
CA PHE A 24 -1.61 -6.30 -16.21
C PHE A 24 -2.74 -6.13 -15.20
N ASP A 25 -2.71 -6.95 -14.15
CA ASP A 25 -3.78 -7.01 -13.16
C ASP A 25 -3.19 -7.10 -11.76
N LEU A 26 -3.46 -6.08 -10.94
CA LEU A 26 -3.04 -6.01 -9.54
C LEU A 26 -3.73 -7.07 -8.67
N HIS A 27 -4.86 -7.64 -9.09
CA HIS A 27 -5.46 -8.76 -8.38
C HIS A 27 -4.49 -9.96 -8.33
N ASN A 28 -3.89 -10.28 -9.48
CA ASN A 28 -2.99 -11.42 -9.65
C ASN A 28 -1.66 -11.25 -8.92
N THR A 29 -1.31 -10.02 -8.51
CA THR A 29 -0.07 -9.78 -7.76
C THR A 29 -0.20 -10.06 -6.27
N ARG A 30 -1.40 -10.28 -5.72
CA ARG A 30 -1.55 -10.52 -4.26
C ARG A 30 -1.03 -11.88 -3.80
N ASN A 31 -0.96 -12.85 -4.71
CA ASN A 31 -0.42 -14.20 -4.49
C ASN A 31 -0.88 -14.92 -3.20
N ILE A 32 -2.11 -14.64 -2.76
CA ILE A 32 -2.72 -15.17 -1.53
C ILE A 32 -3.05 -16.67 -1.59
N GLN A 33 -2.96 -17.29 -2.76
CA GLN A 33 -3.14 -18.73 -2.94
C GLN A 33 -2.00 -19.54 -2.32
N TYR A 34 -0.82 -18.93 -2.07
CA TYR A 34 0.32 -19.62 -1.47
C TYR A 34 0.33 -19.45 0.06
N PRO A 35 0.43 -20.55 0.84
CA PRO A 35 0.41 -20.48 2.30
C PRO A 35 1.46 -19.55 2.91
N ASP A 36 2.68 -19.54 2.38
CA ASP A 36 3.77 -18.67 2.86
C ASP A 36 3.50 -17.18 2.61
N CYS A 37 2.75 -16.83 1.56
CA CYS A 37 2.32 -15.45 1.31
C CYS A 37 1.15 -15.08 2.24
N LYS A 38 0.20 -16.02 2.40
CA LYS A 38 -0.95 -15.84 3.29
C LYS A 38 -0.52 -15.65 4.76
N SER A 39 0.47 -16.42 5.23
CA SER A 39 0.99 -16.34 6.59
C SER A 39 1.86 -15.11 6.86
N GLY A 40 2.30 -14.39 5.82
CA GLY A 40 3.21 -13.25 5.92
C GLY A 40 4.69 -13.65 6.04
N ARG A 41 5.04 -14.93 5.90
CA ARG A 41 6.42 -15.41 5.99
C ARG A 41 7.31 -14.82 4.89
N ILE A 42 6.82 -14.75 3.64
CA ILE A 42 7.60 -14.14 2.54
C ILE A 42 7.85 -12.65 2.83
N ALA A 43 6.83 -11.91 3.25
CA ALA A 43 6.99 -10.52 3.66
C ALA A 43 8.00 -10.34 4.81
N TRP A 44 8.00 -11.24 5.79
CA TRP A 44 8.99 -11.23 6.88
C TRP A 44 10.43 -11.37 6.38
N LEU A 45 10.67 -12.22 5.40
CA LEU A 45 11.99 -12.43 4.81
C LEU A 45 12.42 -11.27 3.91
N ASP A 46 11.46 -10.62 3.25
CA ASP A 46 11.73 -9.59 2.26
C ASP A 46 11.84 -8.18 2.86
N PHE A 47 11.03 -7.84 3.86
CA PHE A 47 11.02 -6.52 4.49
C PHE A 47 12.41 -6.02 4.92
N PRO A 48 13.31 -6.84 5.50
CA PRO A 48 14.67 -6.41 5.83
C PRO A 48 15.52 -6.00 4.62
N ARG A 49 15.21 -6.52 3.44
CA ARG A 49 15.95 -6.32 2.18
C ARG A 49 15.28 -5.28 1.28
N SER A 50 14.10 -4.82 1.68
CA SER A 50 13.24 -3.97 0.87
C SER A 50 13.53 -2.49 1.10
N PRO A 51 13.91 -1.72 0.07
CA PRO A 51 13.98 -0.26 0.15
C PRO A 51 12.56 0.32 0.14
N LEU A 52 11.97 0.39 1.34
CA LEU A 52 10.64 0.91 1.59
C LEU A 52 10.70 2.24 2.35
N VAL A 53 10.06 3.24 1.77
CA VAL A 53 9.99 4.61 2.26
C VAL A 53 8.53 4.99 2.50
N VAL A 54 8.23 5.60 3.64
CA VAL A 54 6.91 6.14 3.99
C VAL A 54 7.04 7.64 4.16
N ASN A 55 6.25 8.45 3.47
CA ASN A 55 6.30 9.93 3.51
C ASN A 55 7.74 10.49 3.38
N GLY A 56 8.53 9.92 2.47
CA GLY A 56 9.93 10.31 2.24
C GLY A 56 10.94 9.80 3.28
N GLN A 57 10.51 9.12 4.36
CA GLN A 57 11.38 8.57 5.40
C GLN A 57 11.56 7.04 5.28
N PRO A 58 12.79 6.51 5.40
CA PRO A 58 13.03 5.08 5.37
C PRO A 58 12.39 4.38 6.59
N THR A 59 11.77 3.23 6.36
CA THR A 59 11.01 2.50 7.40
C THR A 59 11.88 1.81 8.45
N GLY A 60 13.11 1.43 8.11
CA GLY A 60 14.04 0.75 9.03
C GLY A 60 13.62 -0.67 9.40
N PHE A 61 12.78 -1.35 8.61
CA PHE A 61 12.31 -2.72 8.91
C PHE A 61 13.44 -3.74 9.10
N ASN A 62 14.58 -3.56 8.42
CA ASN A 62 15.76 -4.39 8.65
C ASN A 62 16.19 -4.41 10.13
N ALA A 63 16.30 -3.24 10.75
CA ALA A 63 16.70 -3.13 12.15
C ALA A 63 15.61 -3.68 13.09
N LEU A 64 14.32 -3.43 12.78
CA LEU A 64 13.19 -3.91 13.59
C LEU A 64 13.11 -5.45 13.62
N ILE A 65 13.16 -6.09 12.45
CA ILE A 65 13.10 -7.54 12.33
C ILE A 65 14.37 -8.19 12.89
N SER A 66 15.54 -7.61 12.63
CA SER A 66 16.81 -8.09 13.21
C SER A 66 16.80 -8.00 14.74
N SER A 67 16.25 -6.93 15.32
CA SER A 67 16.12 -6.80 16.78
C SER A 67 15.15 -7.83 17.36
N TYR A 68 14.04 -8.09 16.68
CA TYR A 68 13.08 -9.11 17.08
C TYR A 68 13.72 -10.50 17.10
N ASN A 69 14.39 -10.90 16.01
CA ASN A 69 15.05 -12.21 15.89
C ASN A 69 16.16 -12.45 16.91
N ARG A 70 16.77 -11.39 17.47
CA ARG A 70 17.77 -11.51 18.54
C ARG A 70 17.15 -11.73 19.91
N LYS A 71 15.94 -11.21 20.14
CA LYS A 71 15.27 -11.22 21.46
C LYS A 71 14.29 -12.37 21.62
N TYR A 72 13.71 -12.83 20.52
CA TYR A 72 12.64 -13.81 20.50
C TYR A 72 12.98 -14.92 19.51
N LYS A 73 12.34 -16.09 19.70
CA LYS A 73 12.36 -17.13 18.68
C LYS A 73 11.72 -16.60 17.39
N PRO A 74 12.19 -17.03 16.21
CA PRO A 74 11.53 -16.73 14.95
C PRO A 74 10.04 -17.10 15.04
N PRO A 75 9.13 -16.30 14.44
CA PRO A 75 7.71 -16.62 14.44
C PRO A 75 7.45 -17.94 13.71
N GLU A 76 6.33 -18.58 14.00
CA GLU A 76 5.84 -19.76 13.28
C GLU A 76 4.45 -19.46 12.70
N ASP A 77 4.13 -20.07 11.56
CA ASP A 77 2.83 -19.98 10.87
C ASP A 77 2.24 -18.55 10.78
N CYS A 78 1.04 -18.31 11.31
CA CYS A 78 0.34 -17.03 11.17
C CYS A 78 0.89 -15.93 12.10
N ASP A 79 1.87 -16.24 12.95
CA ASP A 79 2.43 -15.23 13.85
C ASP A 79 3.32 -14.23 13.12
N TYR A 80 3.91 -14.60 11.97
CA TYR A 80 4.62 -13.65 11.09
C TYR A 80 3.74 -12.44 10.78
N ARG A 81 2.53 -12.68 10.26
CA ARG A 81 1.58 -11.62 9.89
C ARG A 81 1.18 -10.75 11.07
N LYS A 82 0.85 -11.36 12.23
CA LYS A 82 0.46 -10.61 13.44
C LYS A 82 1.58 -9.68 13.93
N ILE A 83 2.82 -10.13 13.87
CA ILE A 83 3.97 -9.33 14.30
C ILE A 83 4.27 -8.23 13.28
N LEU A 84 4.24 -8.55 11.98
CA LEU A 84 4.38 -7.56 10.91
C LEU A 84 3.32 -6.46 11.01
N HIS A 85 2.08 -6.81 11.31
CA HIS A 85 1.01 -5.84 11.59
C HIS A 85 1.41 -4.82 12.66
N LYS A 86 1.89 -5.29 13.80
CA LYS A 86 2.33 -4.42 14.90
C LYS A 86 3.51 -3.54 14.48
N MET A 87 4.49 -4.12 13.78
CA MET A 87 5.66 -3.39 13.30
C MET A 87 5.26 -2.29 12.32
N ILE A 88 4.52 -2.64 11.27
CA ILE A 88 4.03 -1.72 10.24
C ILE A 88 3.19 -0.62 10.88
N PHE A 89 2.20 -0.98 11.69
CA PHE A 89 1.36 0.01 12.37
C PHE A 89 2.21 0.99 13.20
N SER A 90 3.17 0.49 13.98
CA SER A 90 4.05 1.36 14.78
C SER A 90 4.93 2.27 13.92
N THR A 91 5.44 1.75 12.79
CA THR A 91 6.28 2.49 11.86
C THR A 91 5.50 3.60 11.17
N PHE A 92 4.30 3.31 10.67
CA PHE A 92 3.43 4.31 10.08
C PHE A 92 3.04 5.36 11.12
N LYS A 93 2.63 4.97 12.33
CA LYS A 93 2.33 5.92 13.40
C LYS A 93 3.52 6.82 13.73
N LYS A 94 4.73 6.26 13.81
CA LYS A 94 5.95 7.02 14.09
C LYS A 94 6.29 8.03 12.98
N ILE A 95 6.17 7.63 11.72
CA ILE A 95 6.59 8.43 10.56
C ILE A 95 5.52 9.44 10.15
N SER A 96 4.26 9.01 10.09
CA SER A 96 3.13 9.81 9.57
C SER A 96 2.30 10.49 10.66
N ASN A 97 2.48 10.12 11.93
CA ASN A 97 1.62 10.54 13.05
C ASN A 97 0.12 10.19 12.86
N GLN A 98 -0.17 9.13 12.11
CA GLN A 98 -1.54 8.66 11.84
C GLN A 98 -1.73 7.21 12.29
N ASN A 99 -2.93 6.86 12.76
CA ASN A 99 -3.28 5.49 13.08
C ASN A 99 -3.90 4.81 11.85
N ILE A 100 -3.05 4.32 10.96
CA ILE A 100 -3.50 3.66 9.73
C ILE A 100 -4.45 2.51 10.04
N SER A 101 -5.53 2.45 9.28
CA SER A 101 -6.55 1.44 9.40
C SER A 101 -5.94 0.02 9.31
N PRO A 102 -6.32 -0.90 10.21
CA PRO A 102 -5.79 -2.27 10.19
C PRO A 102 -5.96 -3.02 8.85
N PRO A 103 -7.05 -2.85 8.08
CA PRO A 103 -7.16 -3.43 6.73
C PRO A 103 -6.03 -3.02 5.78
N LEU A 104 -5.60 -1.75 5.81
CA LEU A 104 -4.52 -1.26 4.96
C LEU A 104 -3.16 -1.77 5.44
N VAL A 105 -2.97 -1.89 6.76
CA VAL A 105 -1.77 -2.52 7.32
C VAL A 105 -1.66 -3.97 6.87
N ASP A 106 -2.77 -4.72 6.90
CA ASP A 106 -2.79 -6.10 6.42
C ASP A 106 -2.46 -6.20 4.94
N GLU A 107 -3.02 -5.30 4.14
CA GLU A 107 -2.79 -5.32 2.70
C GLU A 107 -1.35 -4.94 2.33
N CYS A 108 -0.69 -4.07 3.11
CA CYS A 108 0.75 -3.85 3.01
C CYS A 108 1.56 -5.13 3.26
N VAL A 109 1.16 -5.98 4.22
CA VAL A 109 1.80 -7.30 4.41
C VAL A 109 1.61 -8.19 3.18
N THR A 110 0.39 -8.20 2.61
CA THR A 110 0.08 -8.99 1.39
C THR A 110 0.93 -8.56 0.21
N LEU A 111 1.04 -7.25 -0.06
CA LEU A 111 1.59 -6.75 -1.31
C LEU A 111 3.10 -6.56 -1.31
N LEU A 112 3.69 -6.10 -0.20
CA LEU A 112 5.06 -5.56 -0.18
C LEU A 112 6.13 -6.67 -0.05
N ASN A 113 6.11 -7.64 -0.96
CA ASN A 113 7.06 -8.76 -0.98
C ASN A 113 7.36 -9.24 -2.42
N GLN A 114 8.38 -10.09 -2.57
CA GLN A 114 8.89 -10.59 -3.85
C GLN A 114 7.99 -11.62 -4.53
N ALA A 115 7.15 -12.30 -3.78
CA ALA A 115 6.12 -13.12 -4.41
C ALA A 115 5.02 -12.24 -5.00
N SER A 116 4.90 -10.97 -4.59
CA SER A 116 3.72 -10.14 -4.87
C SER A 116 4.07 -8.94 -5.74
N LEU A 117 4.30 -7.77 -5.14
CA LEU A 117 4.57 -6.54 -5.89
C LEU A 117 5.98 -6.54 -6.50
N TYR A 118 7.00 -7.10 -5.84
CA TYR A 118 8.38 -7.00 -6.33
C TYR A 118 8.66 -8.12 -7.33
N GLY A 119 8.78 -7.75 -8.60
CA GLY A 119 8.83 -8.66 -9.73
C GLY A 119 7.50 -8.78 -10.47
N ALA A 120 6.48 -7.99 -10.10
CA ALA A 120 5.18 -8.01 -10.78
C ALA A 120 5.32 -7.66 -12.27
N SER A 121 6.29 -6.80 -12.64
CA SER A 121 6.51 -6.43 -14.04
C SER A 121 7.31 -7.47 -14.84
N LEU A 122 7.92 -8.48 -14.20
CA LEU A 122 8.86 -9.40 -14.85
C LEU A 122 8.24 -10.15 -16.03
N ARG A 123 6.95 -10.50 -15.94
CA ARG A 123 6.23 -11.13 -17.06
C ARG A 123 6.16 -10.23 -18.29
N ILE A 124 5.86 -8.94 -18.11
CA ILE A 124 5.81 -7.96 -19.21
C ILE A 124 7.20 -7.84 -19.84
N LEU A 125 8.24 -7.85 -19.02
CA LEU A 125 9.62 -7.71 -19.46
C LEU A 125 10.14 -8.95 -20.19
N ASN A 126 9.74 -10.15 -19.79
CA ASN A 126 10.03 -11.37 -20.56
C ASN A 126 9.36 -11.32 -21.95
N ILE A 127 8.15 -10.78 -22.05
CA ILE A 127 7.49 -10.59 -23.35
C ILE A 127 8.21 -9.51 -24.17
N LEU A 128 8.71 -8.46 -23.51
CA LEU A 128 9.50 -7.42 -24.15
C LEU A 128 10.80 -7.97 -24.73
N THR A 129 11.53 -8.83 -24.02
CA THR A 129 12.76 -9.42 -24.55
C THR A 129 12.49 -10.33 -25.74
N GLN A 130 11.37 -11.06 -25.73
CA GLN A 130 10.90 -11.82 -26.90
C GLN A 130 10.59 -10.89 -28.10
N ASP A 131 9.82 -9.82 -27.87
CA ASP A 131 9.53 -8.82 -28.91
C ASP A 131 10.83 -8.16 -29.44
N MET A 132 11.83 -7.95 -28.59
CA MET A 132 13.16 -7.46 -28.99
C MET A 132 13.85 -8.43 -29.92
N GLN A 133 13.95 -9.70 -29.54
CA GLN A 133 14.60 -10.74 -30.34
C GLN A 133 13.94 -10.87 -31.71
N ASP A 134 12.61 -10.94 -31.74
CA ASP A 134 11.84 -11.08 -32.97
C ASP A 134 11.98 -9.86 -33.90
N ARG A 135 11.91 -8.63 -33.35
CA ARG A 135 11.83 -7.40 -34.16
C ARG A 135 13.20 -6.86 -34.56
N MET A 136 14.22 -7.10 -33.74
CA MET A 136 15.59 -6.70 -34.02
C MET A 136 16.41 -7.81 -34.69
N SER A 137 15.81 -9.00 -34.89
CA SER A 137 16.48 -10.17 -35.48
C SER A 137 17.79 -10.49 -34.75
N LEU A 138 17.71 -10.56 -33.42
CA LEU A 138 18.88 -10.84 -32.60
C LEU A 138 19.03 -12.35 -32.46
N ASP A 139 20.20 -12.87 -32.84
CA ASP A 139 20.53 -14.30 -32.68
C ASP A 139 20.89 -14.68 -31.24
N ARG A 140 20.86 -13.69 -30.32
CA ARG A 140 21.16 -13.86 -28.90
C ARG A 140 19.90 -13.89 -28.05
N THR A 141 19.96 -14.66 -26.97
CA THR A 141 18.88 -14.70 -25.99
C THR A 141 19.04 -13.57 -24.97
N ILE A 142 17.96 -12.82 -24.78
CA ILE A 142 17.94 -11.67 -23.86
C ILE A 142 17.06 -12.02 -22.66
N VAL A 143 17.61 -11.85 -21.46
CA VAL A 143 16.90 -12.05 -20.21
C VAL A 143 16.83 -10.76 -19.42
N PRO A 144 15.65 -10.39 -18.86
CA PRO A 144 15.57 -9.29 -17.92
C PRO A 144 16.08 -9.74 -16.56
N THR A 145 16.90 -8.93 -15.92
CA THR A 145 17.36 -9.14 -14.54
C THR A 145 17.02 -7.93 -13.70
N MET A 146 16.39 -8.16 -12.54
CA MET A 146 16.13 -7.10 -11.57
C MET A 146 17.45 -6.51 -11.08
N ASN A 147 17.64 -5.21 -11.24
CA ASN A 147 18.82 -4.51 -10.75
C ASN A 147 18.54 -3.87 -9.39
N THR A 148 17.53 -3.01 -9.35
CA THR A 148 17.08 -2.35 -8.14
C THR A 148 15.57 -2.23 -8.19
N TYR A 149 14.96 -2.11 -7.02
CA TYR A 149 13.54 -1.79 -6.89
C TYR A 149 13.37 -0.83 -5.71
N GLY A 150 12.22 -0.19 -5.60
CA GLY A 150 11.92 0.75 -4.54
C GLY A 150 10.44 0.98 -4.40
N THR A 151 9.97 1.05 -3.16
CA THR A 151 8.56 1.35 -2.88
C THR A 151 8.46 2.60 -2.02
N GLN A 152 7.69 3.55 -2.50
CA GLN A 152 7.31 4.76 -1.79
C GLN A 152 5.83 4.65 -1.43
N ILE A 153 5.53 4.95 -0.17
CA ILE A 153 4.17 5.00 0.35
C ILE A 153 3.92 6.39 0.88
N GLU A 154 2.89 7.05 0.35
CA GLU A 154 2.41 8.31 0.89
C GLU A 154 1.15 8.05 1.71
N THR A 155 1.13 8.57 2.92
CA THR A 155 0.00 8.48 3.84
C THR A 155 -0.84 9.73 3.70
N LEU A 156 -1.98 9.62 3.03
CA LEU A 156 -2.90 10.75 2.82
C LEU A 156 -3.86 10.90 4.01
N SER A 157 -4.34 9.78 4.55
CA SER A 157 -5.19 9.73 5.74
C SER A 157 -5.09 8.35 6.41
N GLU A 158 -5.73 8.18 7.57
CA GLU A 158 -5.80 6.90 8.28
C GLU A 158 -6.40 5.77 7.41
N SER A 159 -7.23 6.11 6.42
CA SER A 159 -7.92 5.18 5.54
C SER A 159 -7.46 5.26 4.08
N ILE A 160 -6.41 6.04 3.74
CA ILE A 160 -5.93 6.19 2.36
C ILE A 160 -4.41 6.24 2.30
N LEU A 161 -3.82 5.32 1.53
CA LEU A 161 -2.40 5.27 1.20
C LEU A 161 -2.21 5.36 -0.31
N THR A 162 -1.19 6.05 -0.78
CA THR A 162 -0.75 6.01 -2.18
C THR A 162 0.54 5.20 -2.29
N ILE A 163 0.57 4.23 -3.19
CA ILE A 163 1.71 3.35 -3.43
C ILE A 163 2.34 3.69 -4.77
N HIS A 164 3.65 3.88 -4.76
CA HIS A 164 4.47 4.05 -5.95
C HIS A 164 5.65 3.07 -5.90
N HIS A 165 5.58 2.02 -6.71
CA HIS A 165 6.61 0.99 -6.80
C HIS A 165 7.35 1.11 -8.12
N THR A 166 8.68 1.16 -8.05
CA THR A 166 9.55 1.22 -9.22
C THR A 166 10.48 0.02 -9.23
N GLU A 167 10.56 -0.64 -10.38
CA GLU A 167 11.51 -1.72 -10.66
C GLU A 167 12.43 -1.24 -11.78
N GLN A 168 13.74 -1.23 -11.52
CA GLN A 168 14.76 -0.99 -12.54
C GLN A 168 15.38 -2.34 -12.91
N LEU A 169 15.31 -2.66 -14.20
CA LEU A 169 15.82 -3.92 -14.73
C LEU A 169 16.89 -3.65 -15.78
N ILE A 170 17.86 -4.57 -15.82
CA ILE A 170 18.89 -4.62 -16.85
C ILE A 170 18.52 -5.77 -17.77
N LEU A 171 18.43 -5.48 -19.07
CA LEU A 171 18.36 -6.50 -20.10
C LEU A 171 19.77 -7.01 -20.37
N ARG A 172 19.98 -8.31 -20.25
CA ARG A 172 21.29 -8.94 -20.44
C ARG A 172 21.26 -9.96 -21.56
N ASP A 173 22.36 -10.04 -22.28
CA ASP A 173 22.67 -11.18 -23.12
C ASP A 173 22.92 -12.40 -22.21
N ILE A 174 22.23 -13.52 -22.46
CA ILE A 174 22.35 -14.70 -21.60
C ILE A 174 23.71 -15.37 -21.71
N GLU A 175 24.35 -15.31 -22.89
CA GLU A 175 25.60 -16.03 -23.16
C GLU A 175 26.78 -15.27 -22.59
N THR A 176 26.79 -13.95 -22.78
CA THR A 176 27.92 -13.11 -22.34
C THR A 176 27.69 -12.44 -20.99
N GLY A 177 26.45 -12.40 -20.49
CA GLY A 177 26.06 -11.65 -19.30
C GLY A 177 26.09 -10.13 -19.46
N ASN A 178 26.47 -9.63 -20.65
CA ASN A 178 26.67 -8.21 -20.90
C ASN A 178 25.35 -7.44 -20.87
N PRO A 179 25.32 -6.25 -20.24
CA PRO A 179 24.15 -5.40 -20.24
C PRO A 179 23.89 -4.85 -21.65
N ILE A 180 22.64 -4.94 -22.09
CA ILE A 180 22.17 -4.42 -23.38
C ILE A 180 21.47 -3.08 -23.19
N SER A 181 20.58 -2.98 -22.21
CA SER A 181 19.78 -1.78 -21.95
C SER A 181 19.19 -1.80 -20.55
N ASN A 182 18.80 -0.63 -20.05
CA ASN A 182 18.15 -0.47 -18.76
C ASN A 182 16.70 -0.03 -18.97
N ILE A 183 15.77 -0.66 -18.26
CA ILE A 183 14.34 -0.42 -18.39
C ILE A 183 13.76 -0.23 -17.00
N SER A 184 12.85 0.72 -16.86
CA SER A 184 12.15 0.95 -15.60
C SER A 184 10.66 0.64 -15.76
N ALA A 185 10.13 -0.20 -14.88
CA ALA A 185 8.69 -0.37 -14.71
C ALA A 185 8.24 0.36 -13.45
N THR A 186 7.08 1.01 -13.52
CA THR A 186 6.49 1.71 -12.38
C THR A 186 5.04 1.29 -12.25
N ILE A 187 4.65 0.92 -11.04
CA ILE A 187 3.30 0.55 -10.66
C ILE A 187 2.84 1.57 -9.62
N HIS A 188 1.71 2.21 -9.89
CA HIS A 188 1.12 3.22 -9.02
C HIS A 188 -0.35 2.91 -8.76
N PHE A 189 -0.79 3.05 -7.52
CA PHE A 189 -2.19 2.91 -7.13
C PHE A 189 -2.44 3.51 -5.75
N ASP A 190 -3.68 3.93 -5.51
CA ASP A 190 -4.14 4.35 -4.19
C ASP A 190 -4.87 3.18 -3.53
N MET A 191 -4.56 2.89 -2.27
CA MET A 191 -5.31 1.96 -1.43
C MET A 191 -6.20 2.73 -0.47
N SER A 192 -7.50 2.43 -0.46
CA SER A 192 -8.44 2.95 0.54
C SER A 192 -9.16 1.81 1.25
N SER A 193 -9.42 1.97 2.55
CA SER A 193 -10.28 1.05 3.31
C SER A 193 -11.62 1.69 3.63
N ASP A 194 -12.69 0.90 3.56
CA ASP A 194 -14.03 1.30 3.99
C ASP A 194 -14.40 0.73 5.37
N ASN A 195 -15.58 1.11 5.86
CA ASN A 195 -16.10 0.66 7.15
C ASN A 195 -16.40 -0.85 7.19
N ASP A 196 -16.54 -1.49 6.04
CA ASP A 196 -16.76 -2.93 5.90
C ASP A 196 -15.43 -3.71 5.84
N ALA A 197 -14.31 -3.04 6.16
CA ALA A 197 -12.95 -3.57 6.14
C ALA A 197 -12.49 -4.07 4.76
N LYS A 198 -13.14 -3.61 3.69
CA LYS A 198 -12.75 -3.89 2.31
C LYS A 198 -11.71 -2.88 1.87
N VAL A 199 -10.67 -3.36 1.18
CA VAL A 199 -9.63 -2.52 0.59
C VAL A 199 -9.91 -2.36 -0.89
N THR A 200 -9.83 -1.13 -1.38
CA THR A 200 -9.99 -0.80 -2.80
C THR A 200 -8.72 -0.18 -3.34
N TYR A 201 -8.24 -0.73 -4.46
CA TYR A 201 -7.19 -0.12 -5.27
C TYR A 201 -7.83 0.80 -6.30
N SER A 202 -7.52 2.07 -6.19
CA SER A 202 -8.02 3.11 -7.07
C SER A 202 -6.89 3.78 -7.84
N ASN A 203 -7.27 4.34 -9.00
CA ASN A 203 -6.35 4.92 -9.98
C ASN A 203 -5.14 4.04 -10.34
N PRO A 204 -5.28 2.71 -10.46
CA PRO A 204 -4.11 1.89 -10.72
C PRO A 204 -3.54 2.15 -12.11
N LYS A 205 -2.22 2.21 -12.18
CA LYS A 205 -1.44 2.48 -13.36
C LYS A 205 -0.20 1.60 -13.38
N ILE A 206 0.18 1.20 -14.58
CA ILE A 206 1.50 0.63 -14.84
C ILE A 206 2.13 1.39 -16.00
N SER A 207 3.39 1.77 -15.85
CA SER A 207 4.16 2.43 -16.90
C SER A 207 5.49 1.74 -17.11
N LEU A 208 5.93 1.73 -18.36
CA LEU A 208 7.22 1.21 -18.77
C LEU A 208 8.03 2.32 -19.44
N GLU A 209 9.19 2.64 -18.89
CA GLU A 209 10.14 3.58 -19.45
C GLU A 209 11.26 2.83 -20.18
N ILE A 210 11.33 3.06 -21.49
CA ILE A 210 12.23 2.39 -22.42
C ILE A 210 13.18 3.44 -23.01
N PRO A 211 14.51 3.21 -23.02
CA PRO A 211 15.47 4.09 -23.67
C PRO A 211 15.10 4.36 -25.13
N GLN A 212 15.27 5.60 -25.58
CA GLN A 212 14.77 6.07 -26.87
C GLN A 212 15.40 5.34 -28.07
N ASP A 213 16.66 4.94 -27.94
CA ASP A 213 17.41 4.13 -28.90
C ASP A 213 16.77 2.74 -29.08
N LEU A 214 16.44 2.08 -27.96
CA LEU A 214 15.74 0.80 -27.97
C LEU A 214 14.31 0.96 -28.48
N ALA A 215 13.57 1.93 -27.94
CA ALA A 215 12.20 2.23 -28.31
C ALA A 215 12.04 2.43 -29.83
N SER A 216 12.98 3.13 -30.48
CA SER A 216 12.96 3.36 -31.93
C SER A 216 13.06 2.09 -32.78
N ARG A 217 13.61 1.01 -32.23
CA ARG A 217 13.83 -0.27 -32.93
C ARG A 217 12.69 -1.26 -32.70
N ILE A 218 12.12 -1.28 -31.49
CA ILE A 218 11.13 -2.28 -31.09
C ILE A 218 9.70 -1.79 -31.19
N LEU A 219 9.48 -0.49 -31.05
CA LEU A 219 8.14 0.05 -31.18
C LEU A 219 7.86 0.34 -32.65
N PRO A 220 6.69 -0.05 -33.13
CA PRO A 220 6.23 0.34 -34.46
C PRO A 220 6.20 1.89 -34.56
N PRO A 221 6.10 2.45 -35.79
CA PRO A 221 5.90 3.89 -35.95
C PRO A 221 4.74 4.33 -35.06
N MET A 222 4.90 5.43 -34.33
CA MET A 222 3.90 5.96 -33.37
C MET A 222 2.46 5.97 -33.90
N ALA A 223 2.31 6.05 -35.22
CA ALA A 223 1.05 5.87 -35.93
C ALA A 223 0.26 4.62 -35.50
N SER A 224 0.87 3.45 -35.28
CA SER A 224 0.13 2.23 -34.93
C SER A 224 -0.39 2.25 -33.49
N LEU A 225 0.36 2.79 -32.54
CA LEU A 225 -0.11 2.99 -31.16
C LEU A 225 -1.21 4.07 -31.12
N ARG A 226 -1.07 5.13 -31.92
CA ARG A 226 -2.13 6.14 -32.09
C ARG A 226 -3.39 5.55 -32.72
N MET A 227 -3.26 4.71 -33.75
CA MET A 227 -4.39 3.99 -34.34
C MET A 227 -5.04 3.04 -33.34
N ALA A 228 -4.25 2.32 -32.55
CA ALA A 228 -4.76 1.49 -31.47
C ALA A 228 -5.61 2.29 -30.48
N ASN A 229 -5.16 3.50 -30.14
CA ASN A 229 -5.92 4.44 -29.30
C ASN A 229 -7.19 4.96 -29.99
N MET A 230 -7.14 5.27 -31.29
CA MET A 230 -8.31 5.70 -32.06
C MET A 230 -9.40 4.62 -32.15
N LEU A 231 -9.02 3.34 -32.10
CA LEU A 231 -9.96 2.22 -32.14
C LEU A 231 -10.55 1.85 -30.77
N VAL A 232 -10.05 2.44 -29.67
CA VAL A 232 -10.54 2.16 -28.30
C VAL A 232 -12.06 2.37 -28.15
N PRO A 233 -12.69 3.44 -28.68
CA PRO A 233 -14.14 3.61 -28.59
C PRO A 233 -14.91 2.47 -29.25
N LEU A 234 -14.45 1.99 -30.41
CA LEU A 234 -15.06 0.88 -31.13
C LEU A 234 -14.89 -0.44 -30.36
N SER A 235 -13.69 -0.71 -29.85
CA SER A 235 -13.44 -1.89 -29.00
C SER A 235 -14.32 -1.87 -27.76
N ASN A 236 -14.49 -0.71 -27.11
CA ASN A 236 -15.37 -0.56 -25.96
C ASN A 236 -16.84 -0.79 -26.32
N ALA A 237 -17.30 -0.34 -27.48
CA ALA A 237 -18.66 -0.60 -27.94
C ALA A 237 -18.88 -2.11 -28.13
N PHE A 238 -17.94 -2.80 -28.78
CA PHE A 238 -18.01 -4.26 -28.96
C PHE A 238 -17.99 -5.01 -27.63
N HIS A 239 -17.09 -4.68 -26.71
CA HIS A 239 -17.03 -5.32 -25.40
C HIS A 239 -18.27 -5.04 -24.55
N ARG A 240 -18.89 -3.87 -24.69
CA ARG A 240 -20.16 -3.57 -24.03
C ARG A 240 -21.30 -4.45 -24.59
N ILE A 241 -21.36 -4.64 -25.90
CA ILE A 241 -22.33 -5.55 -26.51
C ILE A 241 -22.07 -6.98 -26.02
N GLN A 242 -20.81 -7.44 -26.05
CA GLN A 242 -20.44 -8.76 -25.57
C GLN A 242 -20.81 -8.98 -24.10
N SER A 243 -20.56 -8.00 -23.22
CA SER A 243 -20.94 -8.11 -21.79
C SER A 243 -22.43 -8.33 -21.57
N LEU A 244 -23.29 -7.77 -22.44
CA LEU A 244 -24.74 -7.98 -22.38
C LEU A 244 -25.10 -9.43 -22.73
N PHE A 245 -24.38 -10.04 -23.67
CA PHE A 245 -24.63 -11.41 -24.10
C PHE A 245 -23.97 -12.48 -23.22
N THR A 246 -22.83 -12.17 -22.59
CA THR A 246 -22.07 -13.15 -21.80
C THR A 246 -22.29 -13.01 -20.29
N GLY A 247 -22.92 -11.92 -19.83
CA GLY A 247 -23.04 -11.62 -18.40
C GLY A 247 -21.72 -11.25 -17.72
N ILE A 248 -20.61 -11.18 -18.46
CA ILE A 248 -19.30 -10.76 -17.94
C ILE A 248 -19.33 -9.23 -17.75
N PRO A 249 -18.97 -8.69 -16.57
CA PRO A 249 -19.00 -7.25 -16.34
C PRO A 249 -18.10 -6.49 -17.32
N PHE A 250 -18.66 -5.45 -17.94
CA PHE A 250 -17.92 -4.60 -18.88
C PHE A 250 -16.77 -3.87 -18.17
N GLN A 251 -15.56 -4.08 -18.65
CA GLN A 251 -14.39 -3.32 -18.24
C GLN A 251 -13.98 -2.38 -19.38
N LYS A 252 -14.04 -1.08 -19.12
CA LYS A 252 -13.70 -0.05 -20.10
C LYS A 252 -12.20 -0.06 -20.39
N ILE A 253 -11.84 -0.30 -21.64
CA ILE A 253 -10.48 -0.13 -22.14
C ILE A 253 -10.15 1.36 -22.19
N LYS A 254 -9.01 1.72 -21.61
CA LYS A 254 -8.43 3.07 -21.69
C LYS A 254 -7.30 3.10 -22.74
N PRO A 255 -7.13 4.22 -23.46
CA PRO A 255 -6.02 4.38 -24.40
C PRO A 255 -4.67 4.36 -23.67
N TYR A 256 -3.62 4.01 -24.41
CA TYR A 256 -2.23 4.13 -23.95
C TYR A 256 -1.85 5.61 -23.84
N GLU A 257 -1.18 5.98 -22.76
CA GLU A 257 -0.58 7.30 -22.62
C GLU A 257 0.91 7.18 -22.96
N ILE A 258 1.36 7.93 -23.97
CA ILE A 258 2.72 7.84 -24.50
C ILE A 258 3.39 9.18 -24.28
N MET A 259 4.41 9.19 -23.42
CA MET A 259 5.20 10.37 -23.13
C MET A 259 6.61 10.19 -23.69
N ARG A 260 7.08 11.18 -24.45
CA ARG A 260 8.43 11.19 -25.00
C ARG A 260 9.28 12.18 -24.22
N LYS A 261 10.30 11.65 -23.55
CA LYS A 261 11.39 12.43 -22.96
C LYS A 261 12.55 12.50 -23.95
N SER A 262 13.55 13.33 -23.68
CA SER A 262 14.72 13.49 -24.56
C SER A 262 15.51 12.18 -24.73
N ASN A 263 15.53 11.33 -23.71
CA ASN A 263 16.33 10.09 -23.65
C ASN A 263 15.49 8.80 -23.53
N ALA A 264 14.19 8.91 -23.27
CA ALA A 264 13.34 7.75 -23.02
C ALA A 264 11.92 7.94 -23.54
N LEU A 265 11.26 6.83 -23.80
CA LEU A 265 9.84 6.76 -24.08
C LEU A 265 9.14 6.05 -22.92
N THR A 266 8.11 6.68 -22.36
CA THR A 266 7.25 6.07 -21.35
C THR A 266 5.92 5.66 -21.98
N ILE A 267 5.51 4.41 -21.77
CA ILE A 267 4.19 3.90 -22.12
C ILE A 267 3.44 3.61 -20.83
N GLU A 268 2.39 4.38 -20.54
CA GLU A 268 1.51 4.21 -19.37
C GLU A 268 0.17 3.59 -19.77
N CYS A 269 -0.31 2.68 -18.93
CA CYS A 269 -1.64 2.08 -18.98
C CYS A 269 -2.39 2.33 -17.68
N LYS A 270 -3.59 2.90 -17.79
CA LYS A 270 -4.55 2.97 -16.68
C LYS A 270 -5.29 1.64 -16.59
N LEU A 271 -5.30 1.06 -15.40
CA LEU A 271 -5.81 -0.26 -15.10
C LEU A 271 -7.23 -0.17 -14.49
N PRO A 272 -8.01 -1.26 -14.48
CA PRO A 272 -9.31 -1.28 -13.82
C PRO A 272 -9.16 -1.16 -12.30
N HIS A 273 -10.15 -0.54 -11.65
CA HIS A 273 -10.26 -0.56 -10.19
C HIS A 273 -10.48 -2.00 -9.72
N TYR A 274 -9.94 -2.30 -8.55
CA TYR A 274 -10.06 -3.62 -7.95
C TYR A 274 -10.30 -3.46 -6.45
N SER A 275 -11.11 -4.34 -5.87
CA SER A 275 -11.29 -4.37 -4.42
C SER A 275 -11.15 -5.78 -3.89
N CYS A 276 -10.67 -5.87 -2.67
CA CYS A 276 -10.42 -7.14 -1.99
C CYS A 276 -10.78 -7.07 -0.51
N ILE A 277 -10.93 -8.25 0.07
CA ILE A 277 -10.93 -8.42 1.51
C ILE A 277 -9.46 -8.71 1.91
N PRO A 278 -8.91 -8.02 2.92
CA PRO A 278 -7.60 -8.37 3.48
C PRO A 278 -7.56 -9.82 3.95
N VAL A 279 -6.36 -10.40 4.00
CA VAL A 279 -6.19 -11.81 4.36
C VAL A 279 -6.50 -12.04 5.84
N THR A 280 -6.05 -11.14 6.70
CA THR A 280 -6.48 -11.12 8.09
C THR A 280 -7.61 -10.12 8.19
N ILE A 281 -8.82 -10.61 8.40
CA ILE A 281 -9.87 -9.76 8.98
C ILE A 281 -9.40 -9.54 10.42
N PRO A 282 -9.03 -8.31 10.83
CA PRO A 282 -8.67 -8.09 12.21
C PRO A 282 -9.87 -8.46 13.08
N ASP A 283 -9.60 -8.88 14.31
CA ASP A 283 -10.58 -8.88 15.41
C ASP A 283 -11.06 -7.44 15.69
N ILE A 284 -11.72 -6.78 14.71
CA ILE A 284 -12.31 -5.44 14.82
C ILE A 284 -13.41 -5.44 15.90
N ALA A 285 -13.91 -6.62 16.30
CA ALA A 285 -14.76 -6.79 17.48
C ALA A 285 -14.02 -6.52 18.81
N ASN A 286 -12.77 -6.97 18.96
CA ASN A 286 -12.08 -6.96 20.26
C ASN A 286 -11.45 -5.62 20.65
N GLN A 287 -11.18 -4.72 19.70
CA GLN A 287 -10.65 -3.38 20.00
C GLN A 287 -11.75 -2.38 20.38
N LYS A 288 -12.90 -2.38 19.68
CA LYS A 288 -14.06 -1.59 20.10
C LYS A 288 -14.58 -2.00 21.48
N GLU A 289 -14.49 -3.28 21.81
CA GLU A 289 -14.94 -3.81 23.12
C GLU A 289 -13.95 -3.48 24.24
N LYS A 290 -12.64 -3.56 24.00
CA LYS A 290 -11.62 -3.15 24.99
C LYS A 290 -11.58 -1.65 25.25
N ASP A 291 -11.84 -0.81 24.24
CA ASP A 291 -11.88 0.64 24.43
C ASP A 291 -13.19 1.08 25.10
N LYS A 292 -14.32 0.41 24.84
CA LYS A 292 -15.57 0.59 25.60
C LYS A 292 -15.46 0.12 27.05
N GLN A 293 -14.82 -1.02 27.32
CA GLN A 293 -14.57 -1.49 28.69
C GLN A 293 -13.61 -0.58 29.46
N LYS A 294 -12.58 -0.01 28.81
CA LYS A 294 -11.70 0.98 29.44
C LYS A 294 -12.42 2.29 29.78
N GLN A 295 -13.33 2.76 28.92
CA GLN A 295 -14.17 3.91 29.24
C GLN A 295 -15.16 3.59 30.37
N GLN A 296 -15.86 2.45 30.33
CA GLN A 296 -16.80 2.06 31.40
C GLN A 296 -16.14 1.85 32.77
N SER A 297 -14.93 1.27 32.81
CA SER A 297 -14.16 1.11 34.06
C SER A 297 -13.63 2.43 34.61
N GLN A 298 -13.35 3.43 33.75
CA GLN A 298 -13.05 4.81 34.18
C GLN A 298 -14.29 5.55 34.73
N TYR A 299 -15.49 5.26 34.22
CA TYR A 299 -16.73 5.81 34.78
C TYR A 299 -17.18 5.11 36.07
N GLN A 300 -16.89 3.81 36.23
CA GLN A 300 -17.21 3.09 37.47
C GLN A 300 -16.27 3.42 38.64
N THR A 301 -15.03 3.86 38.39
CA THR A 301 -14.09 4.28 39.45
C THR A 301 -14.28 5.73 39.91
N ARG A 302 -15.17 6.51 39.29
CA ARG A 302 -15.54 7.87 39.72
C ARG A 302 -16.92 7.97 40.39
N SER A 303 -17.67 6.88 40.48
CA SER A 303 -19.05 6.87 41.00
C SER A 303 -19.20 6.13 42.33
N THR A 304 -18.28 6.35 43.27
CA THR A 304 -18.47 6.08 44.70
C THR A 304 -17.86 7.22 45.52
N PHE A 305 -18.39 8.42 45.33
CA PHE A 305 -18.28 9.48 46.32
C PHE A 305 -19.65 9.66 46.96
N THR A 306 -19.89 8.93 48.05
CA THR A 306 -21.01 9.18 48.96
C THR A 306 -20.59 10.35 49.85
N PRO A 307 -21.28 11.51 49.84
CA PRO A 307 -20.93 12.62 50.72
C PRO A 307 -21.38 12.29 52.16
N PRO A 308 -20.63 12.70 53.20
CA PRO A 308 -21.07 12.51 54.58
C PRO A 308 -22.16 13.54 54.89
N HIS A 309 -23.34 13.06 55.27
CA HIS A 309 -24.38 13.89 55.86
C HIS A 309 -24.06 14.15 57.33
N SER A 310 -24.04 15.43 57.70
CA SER A 310 -23.97 15.91 59.07
C SER A 310 -25.38 16.08 59.67
N SER A 311 -25.46 15.72 60.95
CA SER A 311 -26.16 16.41 62.06
C SER A 311 -27.23 15.62 62.85
N GLU A 312 -26.91 15.55 64.15
CA GLU A 312 -27.76 15.69 65.34
C GLU A 312 -28.48 14.48 66.00
N ASN A 313 -27.87 14.08 67.13
CA ASN A 313 -28.45 13.90 68.48
C ASN A 313 -29.51 12.82 68.75
N LYS A 314 -29.11 11.78 69.52
CA LYS A 314 -29.73 11.40 70.82
C LYS A 314 -28.94 10.33 71.61
N ARG A 315 -28.46 10.75 72.79
CA ARG A 315 -28.27 10.09 74.11
C ARG A 315 -28.09 8.55 74.28
N LYS A 316 -27.03 8.24 75.08
CA LYS A 316 -26.76 7.15 76.09
C LYS A 316 -26.82 5.69 75.57
N LEU A 317 -25.91 4.76 75.90
CA LEU A 317 -25.40 4.31 77.21
C LEU A 317 -24.09 3.48 77.04
N THR A 318 -23.18 3.61 78.03
CA THR A 318 -22.25 2.62 78.64
C THR A 318 -21.42 1.63 77.81
N GLY A 319 -20.12 1.55 78.15
CA GLY A 319 -19.33 0.32 78.01
C GLY A 319 -17.81 0.54 77.97
N ASN A 320 -17.14 0.31 79.10
CA ASN A 320 -15.69 0.27 79.25
C ASN A 320 -15.03 -0.76 78.31
N SER A 321 -13.83 -0.46 77.78
CA SER A 321 -12.62 -1.25 78.05
C SER A 321 -11.36 -0.61 77.47
N ASN A 322 -10.31 -0.58 78.28
CA ASN A 322 -8.94 -0.20 77.97
C ASN A 322 -8.30 -1.16 76.95
N LYS A 323 -7.44 -0.62 76.08
CA LYS A 323 -5.99 -0.94 76.05
C LYS A 323 -5.28 -0.20 74.90
N ASP A 324 -4.37 0.67 75.31
CA ASP A 324 -2.97 0.76 74.87
C ASP A 324 -2.64 0.36 73.42
N SER A 325 -2.18 1.32 72.61
CA SER A 325 -0.73 1.53 72.42
C SER A 325 -0.44 2.51 71.27
N GLN A 326 0.07 3.67 71.68
CA GLN A 326 1.25 4.37 71.16
C GLN A 326 1.41 4.76 69.67
N GLN A 327 1.53 6.10 69.55
CA GLN A 327 2.62 6.83 68.88
C GLN A 327 2.60 6.87 67.34
N GLN A 328 2.33 8.02 66.73
CA GLN A 328 3.23 9.18 66.47
C GLN A 328 3.35 9.25 64.93
N GLN A 329 3.43 10.37 64.23
CA GLN A 329 3.32 11.80 64.50
C GLN A 329 3.26 12.46 63.11
N ASN A 330 2.58 13.61 63.03
CA ASN A 330 2.92 14.75 62.16
C ASN A 330 2.67 14.67 60.63
N GLN A 331 1.44 15.03 60.24
CA GLN A 331 1.03 16.24 59.49
C GLN A 331 2.11 17.33 59.20
N PRO A 332 1.85 18.33 58.32
CA PRO A 332 1.57 18.28 56.87
C PRO A 332 2.43 19.34 56.14
N LEU A 333 2.32 19.52 54.81
CA LEU A 333 2.49 20.83 54.16
C LEU A 333 1.94 20.83 52.73
N SER A 334 0.91 21.65 52.55
CA SER A 334 0.34 22.15 51.30
C SER A 334 1.34 22.91 50.44
N VAL A 335 1.17 22.94 49.11
CA VAL A 335 0.94 24.17 48.31
C VAL A 335 0.35 23.80 46.93
N SER A 336 -0.67 24.57 46.56
CA SER A 336 -1.44 24.64 45.32
C SER A 336 -0.71 25.39 44.20
N ALA A 337 -0.94 25.06 42.92
CA ALA A 337 -1.16 26.06 41.87
C ALA A 337 -1.71 25.53 40.53
N LYS A 338 -2.88 26.08 40.18
CA LYS A 338 -3.33 26.60 38.87
C LYS A 338 -3.61 25.62 37.72
N ILE A 339 -4.90 25.28 37.60
CA ILE A 339 -5.56 24.94 36.33
C ILE A 339 -5.90 26.25 35.62
N CYS A 340 -5.43 26.42 34.37
CA CYS A 340 -5.87 27.51 33.50
C CYS A 340 -6.92 26.97 32.51
N GLU A 341 -8.12 27.53 32.55
CA GLU A 341 -9.15 27.33 31.53
C GLU A 341 -8.78 28.10 30.24
N PRO A 342 -8.91 27.49 29.05
CA PRO A 342 -8.76 28.22 27.80
C PRO A 342 -10.03 29.04 27.49
N LYS A 343 -9.85 30.35 27.36
CA LYS A 343 -10.86 31.30 26.84
C LYS A 343 -11.19 30.98 25.39
N VAL A 344 -12.47 30.71 25.13
CA VAL A 344 -13.08 30.74 23.80
C VAL A 344 -13.12 32.19 23.31
N GLN A 345 -12.61 32.46 22.12
CA GLN A 345 -12.89 33.70 21.37
C GLN A 345 -13.71 33.39 20.11
N PRO A 346 -14.71 34.23 19.78
CA PRO A 346 -15.70 33.95 18.75
C PRO A 346 -15.21 34.24 17.32
N GLN A 347 -15.92 33.58 16.38
CA GLN A 347 -15.82 33.66 14.92
C GLN A 347 -15.72 35.09 14.35
N LYS A 348 -14.89 35.23 13.31
CA LYS A 348 -15.04 36.25 12.27
C LYS A 348 -14.91 35.60 10.89
N ASN A 349 -16.03 35.52 10.17
CA ASN A 349 -16.09 35.61 8.70
C ASN A 349 -16.50 37.06 8.36
N PRO A 350 -16.43 37.57 7.10
CA PRO A 350 -15.80 37.07 5.87
C PRO A 350 -14.97 38.16 5.14
N LYS A 351 -14.35 37.83 3.99
CA LYS A 351 -14.40 38.69 2.80
C LYS A 351 -14.25 37.86 1.52
N ILE A 352 -15.34 37.82 0.78
CA ILE A 352 -15.45 37.33 -0.60
C ILE A 352 -14.96 38.48 -1.49
N GLU A 353 -13.91 38.24 -2.27
CA GLU A 353 -13.63 39.05 -3.45
C GLU A 353 -14.02 38.25 -4.68
N SER A 354 -15.15 38.67 -5.24
CA SER A 354 -15.58 38.43 -6.61
C SER A 354 -14.63 39.11 -7.59
N ARG A 355 -14.09 38.36 -8.55
CA ARG A 355 -13.82 38.89 -9.88
C ARG A 355 -14.49 38.02 -10.93
N SER A 356 -15.31 38.70 -11.71
CA SER A 356 -16.14 38.25 -12.81
C SER A 356 -15.39 38.28 -14.14
N LEU A 357 -15.77 37.32 -14.99
CA LEU A 357 -15.64 37.20 -16.46
C LEU A 357 -14.23 37.19 -17.07
#